data_AF-A0A6A4RCD8-F1
#
_entry.id   AF-A0A6A4RCD8-F1
#
_cell.length_a   1.000
_cell.length_b   1.000
_cell.length_c   1.000
_cell.angle_alpha   90.00
_cell.angle_beta   90.00
_cell.angle_gamma   90.00
#
_symmetry.space_group_name_H-M   'P 1'
#
loop_
_entity.id
_entity.type
_entity.pdbx_description
1 polymer ?
#
loop_
_entity_poly.entity_id
_entity_poly.type
_entity_poly.pdbx_seq_one_letter_code
_entity_poly.pdbx_strand_id
1 'polypeptide(L)'
;MLQEFASIHVPWSILDDENVWETCAHICNVLKTFNDATNTMSCVYTPTSHRFLEIAVNVSEAFVKCFNIHCLTECMLDMKDKWLKYYQDIPMIYLVTAVFDPRLKLDGLSDLLTIYYDCLCVNLTQENINVPNIVQQVNTEIGKLLSTFESSASSSSTAPSPSPSSTSSSSSLSLAQQFFARKTK
;
A
#
# COMPACT_ATOMS: atom_id res chain seq x y z
N MET A 1 13.62 20.38 -27.19
CA MET A 1 13.24 19.26 -26.31
C MET A 1 12.65 18.06 -27.04
N LEU A 2 11.88 18.22 -28.15
CA LEU A 2 11.42 17.08 -28.96
C LEU A 2 12.44 16.58 -30.02
N GLN A 3 13.48 17.36 -30.33
CA GLN A 3 14.49 16.98 -31.33
C GLN A 3 15.62 16.09 -30.78
N GLU A 4 15.83 16.03 -29.46
CA GLU A 4 16.91 15.21 -28.88
C GLU A 4 16.59 13.71 -28.86
N PHE A 5 15.31 13.32 -28.85
CA PHE A 5 14.92 11.91 -28.90
C PHE A 5 15.14 11.26 -30.27
N ALA A 6 15.22 12.05 -31.34
CA ALA A 6 15.43 11.55 -32.71
C ALA A 6 16.89 11.17 -33.02
N SER A 7 17.84 11.46 -32.12
CA SER A 7 19.27 11.21 -32.30
C SER A 7 19.81 10.06 -31.45
N ILE A 8 18.96 9.32 -30.75
CA ILE A 8 19.36 8.05 -30.15
C ILE A 8 19.56 7.06 -31.29
N HIS A 9 20.80 6.95 -31.78
CA HIS A 9 21.18 5.92 -32.73
C HIS A 9 21.11 4.58 -32.01
N VAL A 10 19.94 3.95 -32.00
CA VAL A 10 19.79 2.56 -31.58
C VAL A 10 20.58 1.73 -32.60
N PRO A 11 21.67 1.06 -32.21
CA PRO A 11 22.42 0.23 -33.15
C PRO A 11 21.47 -0.83 -33.71
N TRP A 12 21.34 -0.92 -35.04
CA TRP A 12 20.45 -1.89 -35.69
C TRP A 12 20.77 -3.34 -35.28
N SER A 13 22.00 -3.61 -34.83
CA SER A 13 22.44 -4.88 -34.25
C SER A 13 21.71 -5.29 -32.97
N ILE A 14 21.00 -4.38 -32.29
CA ILE A 14 20.11 -4.74 -31.19
C ILE A 14 18.91 -5.52 -31.73
N LEU A 15 18.38 -5.17 -32.91
CA LEU A 15 17.18 -5.81 -33.49
C LEU A 15 17.45 -7.20 -34.11
N ASP A 16 18.73 -7.59 -34.26
CA ASP A 16 19.14 -8.89 -34.81
C ASP A 16 19.16 -10.02 -33.76
N ASP A 17 18.95 -9.69 -32.48
CA ASP A 17 18.83 -10.69 -31.41
C ASP A 17 17.40 -11.27 -31.40
N GLU A 18 17.27 -12.60 -31.51
CA GLU A 18 15.96 -13.27 -31.56
C GLU A 18 15.09 -12.95 -30.34
N ASN A 19 15.69 -12.51 -29.22
CA ASN A 19 15.00 -12.22 -27.97
C ASN A 19 14.63 -10.73 -27.78
N VAL A 20 14.77 -9.88 -28.80
CA VAL A 20 14.43 -8.44 -28.70
C VAL A 20 12.99 -8.22 -28.34
N TRP A 21 12.08 -8.96 -28.97
CA TRP A 21 10.65 -8.83 -28.70
C TRP A 21 10.30 -9.27 -27.28
N GLU A 22 10.96 -10.30 -26.76
CA GLU A 22 10.82 -10.73 -25.37
C GLU A 22 11.34 -9.67 -24.41
N THR A 23 12.52 -9.13 -24.69
CA THR A 23 13.11 -8.02 -23.93
C THR A 23 12.20 -6.81 -23.90
N CYS A 24 11.67 -6.39 -25.06
CA CYS A 24 10.69 -5.30 -25.15
C CYS A 24 9.41 -5.61 -24.37
N ALA A 25 8.91 -6.85 -24.42
CA ALA A 25 7.75 -7.25 -23.63
C ALA A 25 8.01 -7.14 -22.12
N HIS A 26 9.20 -7.53 -21.66
CA HIS A 26 9.60 -7.36 -20.25
C HIS A 26 9.67 -5.89 -19.84
N ILE A 27 10.26 -5.02 -20.67
CA ILE A 27 10.27 -3.56 -20.42
C ILE A 27 8.84 -3.03 -20.31
N CYS A 28 7.99 -3.36 -21.27
CA CYS A 28 6.59 -2.94 -21.27
C CYS A 28 5.85 -3.42 -20.01
N ASN A 29 6.11 -4.64 -19.55
CA ASN A 29 5.51 -5.18 -18.34
C ASN A 29 5.95 -4.40 -17.08
N VAL A 30 7.23 -4.08 -16.94
CA VAL A 30 7.73 -3.27 -15.83
C VAL A 30 7.10 -1.89 -15.85
N LEU A 31 7.18 -1.20 -16.98
CA LEU A 31 6.61 0.15 -17.13
C LEU A 31 5.11 0.16 -16.88
N LYS A 32 4.40 -0.90 -17.30
CA LYS A 32 2.98 -1.06 -17.01
C LYS A 32 2.73 -1.19 -15.50
N THR A 33 3.52 -1.97 -14.76
CA THR A 33 3.40 -2.05 -13.29
C THR A 33 3.51 -0.67 -12.63
N PHE A 34 4.46 0.17 -13.05
CA PHE A 34 4.60 1.53 -12.54
C PHE A 34 3.47 2.46 -12.97
N ASN A 35 2.98 2.32 -14.21
CA ASN A 35 1.83 3.07 -14.70
C ASN A 35 0.55 2.72 -13.91
N ASP A 36 0.30 1.44 -13.67
CA ASP A 36 -0.87 0.97 -12.93
C ASP A 36 -0.81 1.41 -11.45
N ALA A 37 0.39 1.36 -10.85
CA ALA A 37 0.66 1.93 -9.53
C ALA A 37 0.34 3.43 -9.48
N THR A 38 0.83 4.20 -10.46
CA THR A 38 0.62 5.65 -10.54
C THR A 38 -0.86 5.98 -10.70
N ASN A 39 -1.56 5.31 -11.62
CA ASN A 39 -2.99 5.53 -11.85
C ASN A 39 -3.82 5.21 -10.60
N THR A 40 -3.47 4.14 -9.89
CA THR A 40 -4.16 3.77 -8.65
C THR A 40 -3.92 4.79 -7.54
N MET A 41 -2.67 5.18 -7.30
CA MET A 41 -2.31 6.08 -6.21
C MET A 41 -2.68 7.54 -6.47
N SER A 42 -2.82 7.95 -7.74
CA SER A 42 -3.19 9.31 -8.13
C SER A 42 -4.70 9.59 -8.07
N CYS A 43 -5.52 8.60 -7.68
CA CYS A 43 -6.95 8.81 -7.50
C CYS A 43 -7.22 9.79 -6.35
N VAL A 44 -8.04 10.82 -6.63
CA VAL A 44 -8.35 11.90 -5.65
C VAL A 44 -9.64 11.63 -4.88
N TYR A 45 -10.59 10.90 -5.47
CA TYR A 45 -11.94 10.71 -4.92
C TYR A 45 -12.14 9.38 -4.19
N THR A 46 -11.09 8.56 -4.11
CA THR A 46 -11.13 7.27 -3.44
C THR A 46 -9.91 7.17 -2.53
N PRO A 47 -10.04 6.58 -1.32
CA PRO A 47 -8.88 6.39 -0.45
C PRO A 47 -7.91 5.42 -1.13
N THR A 48 -6.67 5.84 -1.37
CA THR A 48 -5.65 5.03 -2.07
C THR A 48 -4.64 4.41 -1.13
N SER A 49 -4.43 4.99 0.06
CA SER A 49 -3.37 4.58 0.99
C SER A 49 -3.45 3.10 1.40
N HIS A 50 -4.66 2.56 1.58
CA HIS A 50 -4.87 1.15 1.94
C HIS A 50 -4.39 0.16 0.87
N ARG A 51 -4.23 0.58 -0.39
CA ARG A 51 -3.71 -0.24 -1.50
C ARG A 51 -2.19 -0.18 -1.64
N PHE A 52 -1.53 0.74 -0.94
CA PHE A 52 -0.11 1.01 -1.14
C PHE A 52 0.74 -0.26 -1.01
N LEU A 53 0.50 -1.08 0.02
CA LEU A 53 1.32 -2.26 0.26
C LEU A 53 1.18 -3.32 -0.85
N GLU A 54 -0.03 -3.52 -1.36
CA GLU A 54 -0.30 -4.38 -2.52
C GLU A 54 0.46 -3.89 -3.76
N ILE A 55 0.46 -2.58 -3.99
CA ILE A 55 1.20 -1.94 -5.09
C ILE A 55 2.72 -2.10 -4.89
N ALA A 56 3.20 -1.92 -3.67
CA ALA A 56 4.62 -2.05 -3.33
C ALA A 56 5.12 -3.48 -3.60
N VAL A 57 4.32 -4.50 -3.27
CA VAL A 57 4.61 -5.90 -3.60
C VAL A 57 4.69 -6.09 -5.12
N ASN A 58 3.72 -5.60 -5.88
CA ASN A 58 3.73 -5.72 -7.35
C ASN A 58 4.99 -5.08 -7.98
N VAL A 59 5.41 -3.91 -7.46
CA VAL A 59 6.64 -3.24 -7.90
C VAL A 59 7.87 -4.07 -7.51
N SER A 60 7.92 -4.61 -6.30
CA SER A 60 9.04 -5.45 -5.85
C SER A 60 9.21 -6.72 -6.69
N GLU A 61 8.11 -7.38 -7.06
CA GLU A 61 8.14 -8.53 -7.97
C GLU A 61 8.61 -8.16 -9.37
N ALA A 62 8.25 -6.97 -9.86
CA ALA A 62 8.68 -6.50 -11.17
C ALA A 62 10.21 -6.33 -11.25
N PHE A 63 10.86 -5.93 -10.15
CA PHE A 63 12.32 -5.91 -10.07
C PHE A 63 12.91 -7.32 -10.23
N VAL A 64 12.39 -8.30 -9.48
CA VAL A 64 12.88 -9.70 -9.51
C VAL A 64 12.77 -10.29 -10.92
N LYS A 65 11.64 -10.07 -11.60
CA LYS A 65 11.36 -10.64 -12.93
C LYS A 65 12.31 -10.12 -14.02
N CYS A 66 12.95 -8.97 -13.81
CA CYS A 66 13.78 -8.31 -14.83
C CYS A 66 15.28 -8.29 -14.53
N PHE A 67 15.73 -8.74 -13.35
CA PHE A 67 17.16 -8.82 -13.04
C PHE A 67 17.93 -9.77 -13.96
N ASN A 68 17.27 -10.80 -14.49
CA ASN A 68 17.90 -11.80 -15.37
C ASN A 68 18.11 -11.31 -16.82
N ILE A 69 17.66 -10.10 -17.16
CA ILE A 69 17.75 -9.54 -18.52
C ILE A 69 18.95 -8.59 -18.55
N HIS A 70 20.06 -9.04 -19.14
CA HIS A 70 21.35 -8.37 -19.06
C HIS A 70 21.31 -6.87 -19.43
N CYS A 71 20.59 -6.51 -20.50
CA CYS A 71 20.50 -5.12 -20.96
C CYS A 71 19.66 -4.19 -20.05
N LEU A 72 18.86 -4.75 -19.14
CA LEU A 72 18.01 -4.01 -18.21
C LEU A 72 18.54 -3.99 -16.78
N THR A 73 19.46 -4.90 -16.45
CA THR A 73 19.96 -5.09 -15.08
C THR A 73 20.42 -3.77 -14.44
N GLU A 74 21.24 -2.97 -15.12
CA GLU A 74 21.77 -1.71 -14.57
C GLU A 74 20.64 -0.69 -14.30
N CYS A 75 19.75 -0.49 -15.27
CA CYS A 75 18.60 0.40 -15.13
C CYS A 75 17.67 -0.06 -13.98
N MET A 76 17.43 -1.37 -13.86
CA MET A 76 16.58 -1.93 -12.81
C MET A 76 17.21 -1.81 -11.42
N LEU A 77 18.53 -1.92 -11.30
CA LEU A 77 19.25 -1.64 -10.06
C LEU A 77 19.08 -0.17 -9.64
N ASP A 78 19.28 0.78 -10.56
CA ASP A 78 19.07 2.21 -10.29
C ASP A 78 17.63 2.53 -9.86
N MET A 79 16.65 1.90 -10.50
CA MET A 79 15.24 2.05 -10.14
C MET A 79 14.94 1.45 -8.77
N LYS A 80 15.52 0.28 -8.47
CA LYS A 80 15.38 -0.37 -7.15
C LYS A 80 16.02 0.48 -6.04
N ASP A 81 17.19 1.06 -6.26
CA ASP A 81 17.86 1.90 -5.28
C ASP A 81 17.05 3.16 -4.96
N LYS A 82 16.47 3.78 -5.99
CA LYS A 82 15.52 4.89 -5.80
C LYS A 82 14.28 4.45 -5.04
N TRP A 83 13.75 3.26 -5.32
CA TRP A 83 12.60 2.72 -4.61
C TRP A 83 12.90 2.50 -3.13
N LEU A 84 14.00 1.81 -2.81
CA LEU A 84 14.45 1.55 -1.44
C LEU A 84 14.68 2.85 -0.67
N LYS A 85 15.29 3.85 -1.29
CA LYS A 85 15.49 5.16 -0.65
C LYS A 85 14.22 5.78 -0.05
N TYR A 86 13.06 5.56 -0.68
CA TYR A 86 11.79 6.13 -0.21
C TYR A 86 10.91 5.15 0.54
N TYR A 87 11.02 3.85 0.23
CA TYR A 87 10.03 2.85 0.65
C TYR A 87 10.66 1.59 1.27
N GLN A 88 11.96 1.60 1.58
CA GLN A 88 12.57 0.58 2.44
C GLN A 88 11.88 0.60 3.82
N ASP A 89 11.80 1.77 4.45
CA ASP A 89 10.98 2.00 5.64
C ASP A 89 9.59 2.48 5.23
N ILE A 90 8.65 1.55 5.09
CA ILE A 90 7.28 1.91 4.69
C ILE A 90 6.64 2.83 5.74
N PRO A 91 6.14 4.02 5.34
CA PRO A 91 5.47 4.92 6.27
C PRO A 91 4.29 4.26 7.00
N MET A 92 4.24 4.42 8.32
CA MET A 92 3.26 3.77 9.22
C MET A 92 1.80 3.97 8.78
N ILE A 93 1.47 5.13 8.19
CA ILE A 93 0.12 5.43 7.70
C ILE A 93 -0.36 4.43 6.64
N TYR A 94 0.52 3.97 5.75
CA TYR A 94 0.17 2.98 4.74
C TYR A 94 -0.10 1.63 5.38
N LEU A 95 0.68 1.25 6.39
CA LEU A 95 0.52 -0.02 7.09
C LEU A 95 -0.78 -0.06 7.91
N VAL A 96 -1.07 1.01 8.67
CA VAL A 96 -2.32 1.12 9.46
C VAL A 96 -3.54 1.11 8.54
N THR A 97 -3.51 1.89 7.46
CA THR A 97 -4.66 1.94 6.54
C THR A 97 -4.85 0.64 5.75
N ALA A 98 -3.79 -0.12 5.50
CA ALA A 98 -3.88 -1.46 4.91
C ALA A 98 -4.62 -2.44 5.83
N VAL A 99 -4.39 -2.40 7.15
CA VAL A 99 -5.11 -3.25 8.12
C VAL A 99 -6.61 -2.94 8.17
N PHE A 100 -6.99 -1.69 7.90
CA PHE A 100 -8.40 -1.30 7.82
C PHE A 100 -9.11 -1.81 6.56
N ASP A 101 -8.38 -2.33 5.56
CA ASP A 101 -9.02 -3.09 4.48
C ASP A 101 -9.45 -4.47 5.02
N PRO A 102 -10.76 -4.78 5.07
CA PRO A 102 -11.26 -6.06 5.57
C PRO A 102 -10.75 -7.27 4.77
N ARG A 103 -10.22 -7.04 3.56
CA ARG A 103 -9.58 -8.07 2.74
C ARG A 103 -8.21 -8.48 3.26
N LEU A 104 -7.46 -7.56 3.86
CA LEU A 104 -6.08 -7.78 4.25
C LEU A 104 -5.94 -8.14 5.73
N LYS A 105 -6.52 -7.30 6.61
CA LYS A 105 -6.37 -7.43 8.08
C LYS A 105 -4.89 -7.49 8.52
N LEU A 106 -4.64 -7.88 9.77
CA LEU A 106 -3.28 -8.01 10.31
C LEU A 106 -2.51 -9.20 9.73
N ASP A 107 -3.20 -10.32 9.48
CA ASP A 107 -2.54 -11.52 8.94
C ASP A 107 -2.00 -11.25 7.52
N GLY A 108 -2.84 -10.68 6.64
CA GLY A 108 -2.41 -10.33 5.29
C GLY A 108 -1.35 -9.21 5.25
N LEU A 109 -1.32 -8.31 6.24
CA LEU A 109 -0.25 -7.34 6.38
C LEU A 109 1.10 -8.04 6.58
N SER A 110 1.16 -9.03 7.47
CA SER A 110 2.38 -9.80 7.73
C SER A 110 2.84 -10.56 6.48
N ASP A 111 1.90 -11.19 5.76
CA ASP A 111 2.19 -11.95 4.55
C ASP A 111 2.74 -11.04 3.44
N LEU A 112 2.08 -9.92 3.15
CA LEU A 112 2.52 -8.98 2.12
C LEU A 112 3.86 -8.32 2.46
N LEU A 113 4.11 -7.97 3.73
CA LEU A 113 5.40 -7.42 4.15
C LEU A 113 6.53 -8.44 3.95
N THR A 114 6.28 -9.70 4.26
CA THR A 114 7.26 -10.78 4.05
C THR A 114 7.60 -10.89 2.56
N ILE A 115 6.58 -11.00 1.69
CA ILE A 115 6.77 -11.07 0.24
C ILE A 115 7.52 -9.83 -0.28
N TYR A 116 7.17 -8.63 0.20
CA TYR A 116 7.80 -7.38 -0.21
C TYR A 116 9.31 -7.37 0.06
N TYR A 117 9.72 -7.67 1.30
CA TYR A 117 11.13 -7.64 1.66
C TYR A 117 11.92 -8.80 1.04
N ASP A 118 11.29 -9.97 0.87
CA ASP A 118 11.89 -11.12 0.18
C ASP A 118 12.19 -10.77 -1.29
N CYS A 119 11.24 -10.16 -2.00
CA CYS A 119 11.41 -9.74 -3.40
C CYS A 119 12.51 -8.69 -3.56
N LEU A 120 12.67 -7.79 -2.59
CA LEU A 120 13.72 -6.78 -2.65
C LEU A 120 15.10 -7.35 -2.29
N CYS A 121 15.21 -8.62 -1.88
CA CYS A 121 16.43 -9.24 -1.40
C CYS A 121 17.16 -8.36 -0.37
N VAL A 122 16.40 -7.58 0.40
CA VAL A 122 16.94 -6.87 1.55
C VAL A 122 17.25 -7.95 2.54
N ASN A 123 18.54 -8.18 2.82
CA ASN A 123 18.95 -9.16 3.82
C ASN A 123 18.30 -8.77 5.16
N LEU A 124 17.20 -9.44 5.51
CA LEU A 124 16.44 -9.26 6.75
C LEU A 124 17.35 -9.36 7.99
N THR A 125 18.48 -10.06 7.84
CA THR A 125 19.51 -10.29 8.86
C THR A 125 20.57 -9.18 8.97
N GLN A 126 20.75 -8.32 7.96
CA GLN A 126 21.78 -7.27 7.97
C GLN A 126 21.23 -5.86 8.26
N GLU A 127 19.93 -5.61 8.01
CA GLU A 127 19.33 -4.26 8.15
C GLU A 127 18.28 -4.13 9.28
N ASN A 128 18.17 -5.10 10.19
CA ASN A 128 17.29 -4.98 11.37
C ASN A 128 15.78 -4.86 11.05
N ILE A 129 15.36 -5.26 9.86
CA ILE A 129 13.94 -5.29 9.45
C ILE A 129 13.31 -6.57 9.99
N ASN A 130 12.44 -6.42 10.98
CA ASN A 130 11.73 -7.53 11.62
C ASN A 130 10.23 -7.35 11.40
N VAL A 131 9.66 -8.10 10.44
CA VAL A 131 8.23 -8.05 10.09
C VAL A 131 7.32 -8.23 11.32
N PRO A 132 7.53 -9.23 12.21
CA PRO A 132 6.78 -9.33 13.46
C PRO A 132 6.80 -8.05 14.31
N ASN A 133 7.95 -7.39 14.45
CA ASN A 133 8.05 -6.13 15.19
C ASN A 133 7.25 -5.01 14.51
N ILE A 134 7.32 -4.90 13.17
CA ILE A 134 6.53 -3.91 12.40
C ILE A 134 5.03 -4.14 12.63
N VAL A 135 4.56 -5.39 12.54
CA VAL A 135 3.14 -5.73 12.78
C VAL A 135 2.72 -5.39 14.21
N GLN A 136 3.57 -5.63 15.20
CA GLN A 136 3.32 -5.24 16.59
C GLN A 136 3.22 -3.72 16.76
N GLN A 137 4.10 -2.96 16.10
CA GLN A 137 4.05 -1.49 16.10
C GLN A 137 2.74 -0.99 15.47
N VAL A 138 2.33 -1.54 14.33
CA VAL A 138 1.07 -1.21 13.67
C VAL A 138 -0.12 -1.46 14.60
N ASN A 139 -0.16 -2.62 15.26
CA ASN A 139 -1.25 -2.94 16.20
C ASN A 139 -1.28 -1.98 17.40
N THR A 140 -0.09 -1.57 17.89
CA THR A 140 0.03 -0.58 18.96
C THR A 140 -0.50 0.80 18.53
N GLU A 141 -0.17 1.24 17.31
CA GLU A 141 -0.67 2.50 16.76
C GLU A 141 -2.19 2.48 16.53
N ILE A 142 -2.74 1.36 16.05
CA ILE A 142 -4.19 1.18 15.95
C ILE A 142 -4.86 1.32 17.33
N GLY A 143 -4.27 0.70 18.37
CA GLY A 143 -4.75 0.84 19.75
C GLY A 143 -4.75 2.28 20.27
N LYS A 144 -3.70 3.06 19.95
CA LYS A 144 -3.61 4.49 20.30
C LYS A 144 -4.66 5.34 19.57
N LEU A 145 -4.90 5.06 18.28
CA LEU A 145 -5.93 5.76 17.51
C LEU A 145 -7.32 5.49 18.10
N LEU A 146 -7.61 4.25 18.49
CA LEU A 146 -8.88 3.88 19.09
C LEU A 146 -9.09 4.58 20.44
N SER A 147 -8.08 4.57 21.33
CA SER A 147 -8.21 5.23 22.64
C SER A 147 -8.37 6.75 22.52
N THR A 148 -7.70 7.37 21.54
CA THR A 148 -7.85 8.79 21.23
C THR A 148 -9.26 9.09 20.75
N PHE A 149 -9.82 8.24 19.88
CA PHE A 149 -11.20 8.36 19.41
C PHE A 149 -12.20 8.25 20.56
N GLU A 150 -12.08 7.23 21.42
CA GLU A 150 -12.96 7.03 22.57
C GLU A 150 -12.89 8.19 23.57
N SER A 151 -11.70 8.73 23.81
CA SER A 151 -11.50 9.91 24.66
C SER A 151 -12.17 11.16 24.07
N SER A 152 -12.06 11.34 22.75
CA SER A 152 -12.70 12.45 22.04
C SER A 152 -14.23 12.35 22.05
N ALA A 153 -14.78 11.15 21.86
CA ALA A 153 -16.22 10.89 21.90
C ALA A 153 -16.79 11.23 23.29
N SER A 154 -16.07 10.84 24.35
CA SER A 154 -16.47 11.11 25.75
C SER A 154 -16.38 12.60 26.12
N SER A 155 -15.49 13.37 25.49
CA SER A 155 -15.41 14.83 25.70
C SER A 155 -16.51 15.62 24.98
N SER A 156 -17.12 15.06 23.94
CA SER A 156 -18.21 15.68 23.18
C SER A 156 -19.60 15.50 23.80
N SER A 157 -19.72 14.74 24.90
CA SER A 157 -20.94 14.65 25.71
C SER A 157 -21.13 15.84 26.66
N THR A 158 -21.19 17.06 26.13
CA THR A 158 -21.99 18.12 26.77
C THR A 158 -23.44 17.90 26.36
N ALA A 159 -24.24 17.38 27.29
CA ALA A 159 -25.67 17.16 27.14
C ALA A 159 -26.40 18.44 26.69
N PRO A 160 -27.39 18.36 25.79
CA PRO A 160 -28.36 19.44 25.61
C PRO A 160 -29.09 19.66 26.94
N SER A 161 -29.16 20.91 27.39
CA SER A 161 -29.93 21.27 28.59
C SER A 161 -31.40 20.87 28.44
N PRO A 162 -32.06 20.32 29.48
CA PRO A 162 -33.45 19.93 29.40
C PRO A 162 -34.35 21.18 29.34
N SER A 163 -35.02 21.38 28.20
CA SER A 163 -36.23 22.20 28.10
C SER A 163 -37.44 21.44 28.67
N PRO A 164 -38.39 22.10 29.36
CA PRO A 164 -39.39 21.40 30.13
C PRO A 164 -40.52 20.80 29.28
N SER A 165 -40.96 19.61 29.74
CA SER A 165 -42.26 18.93 29.55
C SER A 165 -42.71 18.49 28.16
N SER A 166 -42.75 17.17 27.90
CA SER A 166 -43.92 16.32 28.20
C SER A 166 -43.68 14.83 27.88
N THR A 167 -44.01 13.98 28.85
CA THR A 167 -44.36 12.55 28.83
C THR A 167 -44.30 11.75 27.51
N SER A 168 -43.44 10.74 27.45
CA SER A 168 -43.81 9.34 27.11
C SER A 168 -42.58 8.42 27.11
N SER A 169 -42.75 7.29 27.77
CA SER A 169 -41.80 6.19 27.92
C SER A 169 -41.58 5.45 26.60
N SER A 170 -40.33 5.35 26.13
CA SER A 170 -39.83 4.19 25.38
C SER A 170 -38.30 4.22 25.35
N SER A 171 -37.68 3.13 25.78
CA SER A 171 -36.23 2.91 25.74
C SER A 171 -35.77 2.69 24.30
N SER A 172 -35.07 3.66 23.72
CA SER A 172 -34.50 3.54 22.39
C SER A 172 -33.05 3.03 22.45
N LEU A 173 -32.84 1.86 21.86
CA LEU A 173 -31.49 1.30 21.62
C LEU A 173 -30.73 2.16 20.60
N SER A 174 -29.42 2.23 20.77
CA SER A 174 -28.52 3.02 19.90
C SER A 174 -28.57 2.56 18.43
N LEU A 175 -28.30 3.48 17.51
CA LEU A 175 -28.26 3.24 16.05
C LEU A 175 -27.33 2.07 15.67
N ALA A 176 -26.25 1.86 16.42
CA ALA A 176 -25.35 0.73 16.26
C ALA A 176 -26.06 -0.61 16.51
N GLN A 177 -26.89 -0.72 17.55
CA GLN A 177 -27.64 -1.93 17.88
C GLN A 177 -28.76 -2.22 16.87
N GLN A 178 -29.37 -1.18 16.29
CA GLN A 178 -30.39 -1.34 15.24
C GLN A 178 -29.80 -1.85 13.92
N PHE A 179 -28.54 -1.52 13.62
CA PHE A 179 -27.88 -1.97 12.40
C PHE A 179 -27.57 -3.48 12.43
N PHE A 180 -27.14 -4.02 13.58
CA PHE A 180 -26.85 -5.45 13.72
C PHE A 180 -28.11 -6.32 13.71
N ALA A 181 -29.22 -5.85 14.31
CA ALA A 181 -30.48 -6.61 14.34
C ALA A 181 -31.13 -6.81 12.95
N ARG A 182 -30.81 -5.95 11.96
CA ARG A 182 -31.34 -6.08 10.59
C ARG A 182 -30.61 -7.11 9.73
N LYS A 183 -29.41 -7.56 10.11
CA LYS A 183 -28.61 -8.50 9.31
C LYS A 183 -28.83 -9.98 9.64
N THR A 184 -29.67 -10.31 10.62
CA THR A 184 -29.97 -11.69 11.02
C THR A 184 -31.37 -12.13 10.60
N LYS A 185 -31.76 -11.88 9.35
CA LYS A 185 -32.95 -12.50 8.76
C LYS A 185 -32.73 -12.83 7.30
#